data_AF-A0AA39TYL5-F1
#
_entry.id   AF-A0AA39TYL5-F1
#
_cell.length_a   1.000
_cell.length_b   1.000
_cell.length_c   1.000
_cell.angle_alpha   90.00
_cell.angle_beta   90.00
_cell.angle_gamma   90.00
#
_symmetry.space_group_name_H-M   'P 1'
#
loop_
_entity.id
_entity.type
_entity.pdbx_description
1 polymer ?
#
loop_
_entity_poly.entity_id
_entity_poly.type
_entity_poly.pdbx_seq_one_letter_code
_entity_poly.pdbx_strand_id
1 'polypeptide(L)'
;MLKDDRPDIQVASTFCLFQLAKHCYGKKFIEKSAIASLRCMLHKFKTRKIRVASLQCLSQLILESSTERTGCQACSPPCYTIEAQAILVNEPELWLDIIFDLIGDPQSESERIVGLSCVARLAKIEQIQKVLMGSIKSFYWISGPFYSVNRQKSEIYKDIQSQSHGMKGFLAILLGLLQQPKTRFYAISVLQCISAELDDDIIFDKVQEVLFWLMSMIQDGHPRAKGIGVLCLSKYFKKNDKFRQSIIKLKPDLITMLTTKLFGINSYCFPEIEAVKTAFLAIVTHDDAFNKLHDTEVINIIVKTLCIEGWLDLEGRSSLLYKLLSKDVKDGDVNKSLANEIINKVVLESIYGNTTRLDQTQTFFVELYHNEKLKTVITELWPNSIQGTIIKALNQLCHRAKAMKFLTQIAKDESAQQLMLEEHLLHEITQVGKSIIRKKSVQSVQSMYAFIAVDKKDAVNDSGTLSAVRATLEMFASQKKFCRFLLDDNVFKVITNGITTDDLKSHKGHCVEVQIAGVKCLNKLINFEPARQKMLQAQIPDKLMCLWKAFNDEPDSSQWLRCWPNYGDLLKDTLKQLREYDDVQEFFSGKWNQNKELMHDISLIDA
;
A
#
# COMPACT_ATOMS: atom_id res chain seq x y z
N MET A 1 37.57 23.34 -14.80
CA MET A 1 37.84 23.36 -13.34
C MET A 1 38.49 22.07 -12.83
N LEU A 2 38.10 20.86 -13.27
CA LEU A 2 38.81 19.62 -12.88
C LEU A 2 40.30 19.58 -13.28
N LYS A 3 40.68 20.29 -14.33
CA LYS A 3 42.07 20.42 -14.81
C LYS A 3 42.83 21.62 -14.23
N ASP A 4 42.25 22.33 -13.25
CA ASP A 4 42.94 23.46 -12.60
C ASP A 4 44.15 22.94 -11.80
N ASP A 5 45.23 23.71 -11.72
CA ASP A 5 46.44 23.31 -11.00
C ASP A 5 46.27 23.38 -9.48
N ARG A 6 45.25 24.09 -8.99
CA ARG A 6 44.97 24.29 -7.57
C ARG A 6 44.19 23.11 -6.97
N PRO A 7 44.74 22.41 -5.96
CA PRO A 7 44.13 21.23 -5.36
C PRO A 7 42.74 21.45 -4.75
N ASP A 8 42.49 22.60 -4.15
CA ASP A 8 41.22 22.99 -3.52
C ASP A 8 40.10 23.14 -4.56
N ILE A 9 40.40 23.75 -5.71
CA ILE A 9 39.44 23.89 -6.81
C ILE A 9 39.14 22.54 -7.44
N GLN A 10 40.15 21.69 -7.61
CA GLN A 10 39.95 20.32 -8.10
C GLN A 10 39.01 19.55 -7.18
N VAL A 11 39.26 19.54 -5.86
CA VAL A 11 38.43 18.85 -4.87
C VAL A 11 37.00 19.41 -4.85
N ALA A 12 36.83 20.73 -4.83
CA ALA A 12 35.50 21.36 -4.83
C ALA A 12 34.72 21.03 -6.11
N SER A 13 35.38 21.09 -7.26
CA SER A 13 34.77 20.77 -8.57
C SER A 13 34.33 19.31 -8.64
N THR A 14 35.17 18.40 -8.15
CA THR A 14 34.84 16.97 -8.07
C THR A 14 33.68 16.71 -7.11
N PHE A 15 33.61 17.43 -5.98
CA PHE A 15 32.48 17.31 -5.06
C PHE A 15 31.17 17.81 -5.67
N CYS A 16 31.20 18.91 -6.43
CA CYS A 16 30.04 19.39 -7.18
C CYS A 16 29.55 18.33 -8.19
N LEU A 17 30.47 17.72 -8.94
CA LEU A 17 30.13 16.62 -9.85
C LEU A 17 29.56 15.41 -9.11
N PHE A 18 30.12 15.06 -7.95
CA PHE A 18 29.58 14.02 -7.09
C PHE A 18 28.14 14.33 -6.64
N GLN A 19 27.82 15.57 -6.25
CA GLN A 19 26.45 15.94 -5.88
C GLN A 19 25.51 15.88 -7.09
N LEU A 20 25.93 16.38 -8.25
CA LEU A 20 25.15 16.27 -9.49
C LEU A 20 24.86 14.80 -9.82
N ALA A 21 25.87 13.94 -9.71
CA ALA A 21 25.74 12.50 -9.94
C ALA A 21 24.81 11.82 -8.92
N LYS A 22 24.88 12.25 -7.66
CA LYS A 22 24.02 11.73 -6.58
C LYS A 22 22.54 12.07 -6.78
N HIS A 23 22.25 13.20 -7.44
CA HIS A 23 20.90 13.67 -7.73
C HIS A 23 20.43 13.34 -9.16
N CYS A 24 21.12 12.42 -9.85
CA CYS A 24 20.76 11.95 -11.21
C CYS A 24 20.77 13.06 -12.28
N TYR A 25 21.59 14.08 -12.11
CA TYR A 25 21.77 15.15 -13.09
C TYR A 25 22.95 14.92 -14.03
N GLY A 26 23.66 13.78 -13.93
CA GLY A 26 24.88 13.53 -14.69
C GLY A 26 24.71 13.63 -16.20
N LYS A 27 23.62 13.10 -16.77
CA LYS A 27 23.33 13.16 -18.21
C LYS A 27 23.25 14.58 -18.77
N LYS A 28 22.87 15.57 -17.95
CA LYS A 28 22.73 16.97 -18.37
C LYS A 28 24.03 17.76 -18.30
N PHE A 29 24.98 17.37 -17.45
CA PHE A 29 26.11 18.23 -17.08
C PHE A 29 27.48 17.55 -17.17
N ILE A 30 27.57 16.23 -17.31
CA ILE A 30 28.84 15.50 -17.28
C ILE A 30 29.33 15.23 -18.70
N GLU A 31 30.38 15.93 -19.08
CA GLU A 31 31.11 15.69 -20.31
C GLU A 31 32.04 14.47 -20.19
N LYS A 32 32.30 13.76 -21.30
CA LYS A 32 33.28 12.66 -21.36
C LYS A 32 34.68 13.07 -20.86
N SER A 33 35.07 14.32 -21.11
CA SER A 33 36.36 14.89 -20.69
C SER A 33 36.55 14.90 -19.16
N ALA A 34 35.46 14.87 -18.40
CA ALA A 34 35.48 14.84 -16.95
C ALA A 34 36.00 13.49 -16.42
N ILE A 35 35.63 12.37 -17.06
CA ILE A 35 36.03 11.03 -16.61
C ILE A 35 37.54 10.82 -16.76
N ALA A 36 38.13 11.26 -17.87
CA ALA A 36 39.58 11.24 -18.05
C ALA A 36 40.30 12.10 -17.00
N SER A 37 39.72 13.24 -16.63
CA SER A 37 40.29 14.11 -15.59
C SER A 37 40.22 13.46 -14.21
N LEU A 38 39.10 12.80 -13.88
CA LEU A 38 38.95 12.03 -12.64
C LEU A 38 39.95 10.86 -12.58
N ARG A 39 40.16 10.14 -13.69
CA ARG A 39 41.21 9.10 -13.78
C ARG A 39 42.59 9.66 -13.43
N CYS A 40 42.99 10.77 -14.05
CA CYS A 40 44.29 11.42 -13.76
C CYS A 40 44.44 11.83 -12.29
N MET A 41 43.33 12.17 -11.63
CA MET A 41 43.29 12.55 -10.22
C MET A 41 43.51 11.37 -9.24
N LEU A 42 43.41 10.11 -9.69
CA LEU A 42 43.64 8.94 -8.83
C LEU A 42 45.12 8.60 -8.64
N HIS A 43 46.02 9.08 -9.51
CA HIS A 43 47.44 8.72 -9.46
C HIS A 43 48.14 9.17 -8.16
N LYS A 44 49.15 8.39 -7.75
CA LYS A 44 49.88 8.55 -6.47
C LYS A 44 50.58 9.91 -6.29
N PHE A 45 50.91 10.62 -7.37
CA PHE A 45 51.53 11.94 -7.29
C PHE A 45 50.53 13.07 -6.95
N LYS A 46 49.22 12.77 -6.92
CA LYS A 46 48.18 13.70 -6.46
C LYS A 46 48.01 13.61 -4.95
N THR A 47 47.52 14.69 -4.34
CA THR A 47 47.28 14.74 -2.89
C THR A 47 46.18 13.74 -2.49
N ARG A 48 46.24 13.25 -1.24
CA ARG A 48 45.22 12.33 -0.68
C ARG A 48 43.80 12.87 -0.88
N LYS A 49 43.57 14.16 -0.61
CA LYS A 49 42.25 14.80 -0.76
C LYS A 49 41.73 14.75 -2.20
N ILE A 50 42.59 15.01 -3.20
CA ILE A 50 42.24 14.91 -4.63
C ILE A 50 41.86 13.47 -4.99
N ARG A 51 42.72 12.51 -4.60
CA ARG A 51 42.52 11.09 -4.89
C ARG A 51 41.21 10.58 -4.30
N VAL A 52 40.93 10.93 -3.04
CA VAL A 52 39.70 10.58 -2.33
C VAL A 52 38.46 11.20 -3.00
N ALA A 53 38.50 12.48 -3.34
CA ALA A 53 37.39 13.14 -4.02
C ALA A 53 37.09 12.48 -5.38
N SER A 54 38.13 12.17 -6.16
CA SER A 54 37.98 11.49 -7.44
C SER A 54 37.32 10.12 -7.29
N LEU A 55 37.81 9.30 -6.35
CA LEU A 55 37.24 7.98 -6.08
C LEU A 55 35.79 8.06 -5.59
N GLN A 56 35.45 9.04 -4.74
CA GLN A 56 34.08 9.28 -4.33
C GLN A 56 33.18 9.62 -5.52
N CYS A 57 33.64 10.45 -6.45
CA CYS A 57 32.87 10.83 -7.62
C CYS A 57 32.68 9.64 -8.57
N LEU A 58 33.76 8.94 -8.94
CA LEU A 58 33.72 7.77 -9.83
C LEU A 58 32.80 6.67 -9.28
N SER A 59 32.89 6.37 -7.98
CA SER A 59 32.00 5.38 -7.34
C SER A 59 30.53 5.79 -7.28
N GLN A 60 30.18 7.08 -7.47
CA GLN A 60 28.79 7.51 -7.61
C GLN A 60 28.30 7.41 -9.06
N LEU A 61 29.16 7.76 -10.02
CA LEU A 61 28.81 7.81 -11.44
C LEU A 61 28.41 6.45 -11.99
N ILE A 62 29.03 5.38 -11.50
CA ILE A 62 28.67 4.00 -11.87
C ILE A 62 27.27 3.58 -11.42
N LEU A 63 26.60 4.34 -10.53
CA LEU A 63 25.28 4.02 -10.00
C LEU A 63 24.13 4.80 -10.66
N GLU A 64 24.41 5.84 -11.44
CA GLU A 64 23.36 6.67 -12.07
C GLU A 64 22.50 5.91 -13.10
N SER A 65 23.03 4.83 -13.70
CA SER A 65 22.29 3.98 -14.63
C SER A 65 21.22 3.10 -13.97
N SER A 66 21.23 2.98 -12.63
CA SER A 66 20.32 2.11 -11.87
C SER A 66 19.08 2.82 -11.31
N THR A 67 18.95 4.13 -11.54
CA THR A 67 18.00 5.01 -10.84
C THR A 67 16.88 5.61 -11.71
N GLU A 68 16.59 5.06 -12.90
CA GLU A 68 15.35 5.39 -13.64
C GLU A 68 14.11 4.83 -12.92
N ARG A 69 13.74 5.48 -11.81
CA ARG A 69 12.38 5.47 -11.27
C ARG A 69 11.51 6.27 -12.23
N THR A 70 10.85 5.59 -13.15
CA THR A 70 9.49 5.83 -13.67
C THR A 70 9.35 5.12 -15.01
N GLY A 71 8.68 3.97 -15.04
CA GLY A 71 7.80 3.48 -16.12
C GLY A 71 8.21 3.51 -17.60
N CYS A 72 9.44 3.87 -17.97
CA CYS A 72 9.86 3.97 -19.37
C CYS A 72 11.07 3.07 -19.65
N GLN A 73 11.07 2.51 -20.86
CA GLN A 73 12.00 1.51 -21.37
C GLN A 73 13.47 1.76 -21.01
N ALA A 74 14.16 0.67 -20.66
CA ALA A 74 15.59 0.58 -20.38
C ALA A 74 16.41 1.34 -21.44
N CYS A 75 16.83 2.56 -21.11
CA CYS A 75 17.82 3.28 -21.89
C CYS A 75 19.21 2.68 -21.64
N SER A 76 20.05 2.65 -22.67
CA SER A 76 21.45 2.26 -22.52
C SER A 76 22.16 3.17 -21.51
N PRO A 77 23.04 2.62 -20.64
CA PRO A 77 23.74 3.42 -19.64
C PRO A 77 24.55 4.54 -20.30
N PRO A 78 24.59 5.76 -19.70
CA PRO A 78 25.36 6.85 -20.25
C PRO A 78 26.83 6.47 -20.47
N CYS A 79 27.43 6.97 -21.55
CA CYS A 79 28.82 6.67 -21.91
C CYS A 79 29.82 6.92 -20.76
N TYR A 80 29.63 7.98 -19.98
CA TYR A 80 30.49 8.30 -18.83
C TYR A 80 30.39 7.26 -17.70
N THR A 81 29.27 6.56 -17.55
CA THR A 81 29.08 5.47 -16.59
C THR A 81 29.94 4.27 -16.98
N ILE A 82 29.93 3.92 -18.26
CA ILE A 82 30.72 2.83 -18.83
C ILE A 82 32.22 3.13 -18.69
N GLU A 83 32.65 4.35 -18.99
CA GLU A 83 34.04 4.78 -18.85
C GLU A 83 34.50 4.80 -17.39
N ALA A 84 33.66 5.29 -16.46
CA ALA A 84 33.97 5.24 -15.03
C ALA A 84 34.08 3.80 -14.50
N GLN A 85 33.19 2.90 -14.96
CA GLN A 85 33.25 1.49 -14.62
C GLN A 85 34.52 0.83 -15.20
N ALA A 86 34.91 1.15 -16.43
CA ALA A 86 36.12 0.63 -17.05
C ALA A 86 37.38 0.99 -16.24
N ILE A 87 37.49 2.22 -15.74
CA ILE A 87 38.59 2.65 -14.87
C ILE A 87 38.62 1.79 -13.59
N LEU A 88 37.46 1.65 -12.93
CA LEU A 88 37.37 0.95 -11.64
C LEU A 88 37.61 -0.57 -11.75
N VAL A 89 37.30 -1.17 -12.90
CA VAL A 89 37.55 -2.60 -13.16
C VAL A 89 38.97 -2.87 -13.64
N ASN A 90 39.46 -2.07 -14.59
CA ASN A 90 40.72 -2.38 -15.30
C ASN A 90 41.96 -1.78 -14.64
N GLU A 91 41.81 -0.79 -13.77
CA GLU A 91 42.93 -0.08 -13.10
C GLU A 91 42.81 -0.10 -11.57
N PRO A 92 42.68 -1.28 -10.93
CA PRO A 92 42.52 -1.42 -9.48
C PRO A 92 43.66 -0.81 -8.65
N GLU A 93 44.88 -0.82 -9.17
CA GLU A 93 46.08 -0.28 -8.55
C GLU A 93 46.04 1.23 -8.31
N LEU A 94 45.13 1.96 -8.99
CA LEU A 94 44.97 3.40 -8.83
C LEU A 94 44.13 3.77 -7.60
N TRP A 95 43.29 2.85 -7.11
CA TRP A 95 42.26 3.19 -6.10
C TRP A 95 42.16 2.24 -4.90
N LEU A 96 42.65 1.00 -4.99
CA LEU A 96 42.57 0.04 -3.88
C LEU A 96 43.32 0.52 -2.63
N ASP A 97 44.51 1.10 -2.81
CA ASP A 97 45.31 1.67 -1.71
C ASP A 97 44.55 2.78 -0.99
N ILE A 98 43.84 3.64 -1.74
CA ILE A 98 42.99 4.70 -1.18
C ILE A 98 41.91 4.09 -0.28
N ILE A 99 41.21 3.04 -0.72
CA ILE A 99 40.16 2.39 0.06
C ILE A 99 40.72 1.78 1.35
N PHE A 100 41.82 1.04 1.24
CA PHE A 100 42.44 0.39 2.40
C PHE A 100 42.96 1.41 3.42
N ASP A 101 43.58 2.49 2.96
CA ASP A 101 44.01 3.59 3.81
C ASP A 101 42.83 4.27 4.50
N LEU A 102 41.73 4.54 3.79
CA LEU A 102 40.55 5.20 4.37
C LEU A 102 39.88 4.35 5.46
N ILE A 103 39.98 3.02 5.40
CA ILE A 103 39.32 2.13 6.37
C ILE A 103 40.28 1.75 7.50
N GLY A 104 41.50 1.32 7.15
CA GLY A 104 42.51 0.80 8.06
C GLY A 104 43.32 1.88 8.78
N ASP A 105 43.67 2.98 8.11
CA ASP A 105 44.49 4.08 8.65
C ASP A 105 43.93 5.47 8.28
N PRO A 106 42.71 5.81 8.74
CA PRO A 106 42.10 7.10 8.43
C PRO A 106 42.72 8.24 9.23
N GLN A 107 42.87 9.40 8.59
CA GLN A 107 43.28 10.62 9.30
C GLN A 107 42.15 11.22 10.16
N SER A 108 40.90 10.84 9.88
CA SER A 108 39.72 11.28 10.63
C SER A 108 38.56 10.28 10.50
N GLU A 109 37.61 10.35 11.42
CA GLU A 109 36.37 9.55 11.34
C GLU A 109 35.58 9.81 10.04
N SER A 110 35.61 11.03 9.53
CA SER A 110 34.97 11.40 8.26
C SER A 110 35.62 10.69 7.06
N GLU A 111 36.95 10.53 7.05
CA GLU A 111 37.63 9.73 6.02
C GLU A 111 37.20 8.26 6.06
N ARG A 112 37.01 7.71 7.25
CA ARG A 112 36.53 6.33 7.40
C ARG A 112 35.12 6.15 6.85
N ILE A 113 34.21 7.08 7.14
CA ILE A 113 32.85 7.08 6.59
C ILE A 113 32.89 7.12 5.05
N VAL A 114 33.76 7.96 4.49
CA VAL A 114 33.98 8.04 3.05
C VAL A 114 34.44 6.70 2.47
N GLY A 115 35.45 6.07 3.07
CA GLY A 115 35.98 4.78 2.63
C GLY A 115 34.89 3.72 2.61
N LEU A 116 34.15 3.56 3.70
CA LEU A 116 33.01 2.64 3.79
C LEU A 116 31.92 2.96 2.76
N SER A 117 31.61 4.24 2.55
CA SER A 117 30.63 4.67 1.56
C SER A 117 31.07 4.38 0.12
N CYS A 118 32.37 4.46 -0.18
CA CYS A 118 32.91 4.07 -1.48
C CYS A 118 32.83 2.55 -1.66
N VAL A 119 33.27 1.77 -0.67
CA VAL A 119 33.17 0.30 -0.70
C VAL A 119 31.74 -0.16 -0.94
N ALA A 120 30.77 0.39 -0.20
CA ALA A 120 29.36 0.01 -0.34
C ALA A 120 28.81 0.30 -1.75
N ARG A 121 29.31 1.34 -2.44
CA ARG A 121 28.89 1.68 -3.82
C ARG A 121 29.60 0.80 -4.85
N LEU A 122 30.91 0.62 -4.71
CA LEU A 122 31.73 -0.23 -5.59
C LEU A 122 31.24 -1.69 -5.57
N ALA A 123 30.90 -2.20 -4.39
CA ALA A 123 30.40 -3.56 -4.21
C ALA A 123 28.97 -3.80 -4.73
N LYS A 124 28.28 -2.79 -5.27
CA LYS A 124 26.98 -2.98 -5.96
C LYS A 124 27.12 -3.45 -7.41
N ILE A 125 28.28 -3.23 -8.03
CA ILE A 125 28.56 -3.64 -9.41
C ILE A 125 29.39 -4.92 -9.39
N GLU A 126 28.84 -6.01 -9.92
CA GLU A 126 29.40 -7.36 -9.79
C GLU A 126 30.88 -7.46 -10.23
N GLN A 127 31.24 -6.83 -11.35
CA GLN A 127 32.62 -6.85 -11.88
C GLN A 127 33.60 -6.15 -10.93
N ILE A 128 33.23 -4.99 -10.39
CA ILE A 128 34.05 -4.24 -9.44
C ILE A 128 34.09 -4.96 -8.09
N GLN A 129 32.98 -5.56 -7.68
CA GLN A 129 32.90 -6.38 -6.47
C GLN A 129 33.91 -7.53 -6.50
N LYS A 130 34.01 -8.26 -7.62
CA LYS A 130 34.99 -9.36 -7.78
C LYS A 130 36.43 -8.87 -7.58
N VAL A 131 36.79 -7.73 -8.19
CA VAL A 131 38.11 -7.10 -8.03
C VAL A 131 38.37 -6.71 -6.58
N LEU A 132 37.40 -6.05 -5.95
CA LEU A 132 37.48 -5.62 -4.55
C LEU A 132 37.63 -6.83 -3.61
N MET A 133 36.82 -7.88 -3.78
CA MET A 133 36.86 -9.07 -2.92
C MET A 133 38.13 -9.89 -3.10
N GLY A 134 38.61 -10.04 -4.34
CA GLY A 134 39.91 -10.67 -4.61
C GLY A 134 41.04 -9.96 -3.87
N SER A 135 40.98 -8.62 -3.84
CA SER A 135 41.96 -7.79 -3.14
C SER A 135 41.82 -7.85 -1.62
N ILE A 136 40.61 -7.86 -1.06
CA ILE A 136 40.40 -7.99 0.39
C ILE A 136 40.86 -9.36 0.90
N LYS A 137 40.66 -10.42 0.11
CA LYS A 137 41.12 -11.78 0.46
C LYS A 137 42.65 -11.88 0.49
N SER A 138 43.35 -11.15 -0.39
CA SER A 138 44.82 -11.15 -0.46
C SER A 138 45.50 -10.13 0.45
N PHE A 139 44.79 -9.08 0.89
CA PHE A 139 45.33 -8.01 1.71
C PHE A 139 45.36 -8.38 3.20
N TYR A 140 46.43 -8.02 3.90
CA TYR A 140 46.54 -8.25 5.34
C TYR A 140 45.86 -7.14 6.13
N TRP A 141 44.82 -7.50 6.88
CA TRP A 141 44.11 -6.60 7.77
C TRP A 141 44.48 -6.89 9.22
N ILE A 142 45.02 -5.89 9.91
CA ILE A 142 45.37 -5.99 11.33
C ILE A 142 44.12 -5.69 12.15
N SER A 143 43.66 -6.67 12.93
CA SER A 143 42.49 -6.55 13.80
C SER A 143 42.89 -5.99 15.19
N GLY A 144 42.24 -4.92 15.64
CA GLY A 144 42.42 -4.38 17.00
C GLY A 144 41.60 -3.11 17.27
N PRO A 145 40.97 -2.95 18.44
CA PRO A 145 39.97 -1.89 18.66
C PRO A 145 40.53 -0.49 18.88
N PHE A 146 41.84 -0.31 19.10
CA PHE A 146 42.45 1.00 19.36
C PHE A 146 43.90 1.03 18.90
N TYR A 147 44.17 1.39 17.65
CA TYR A 147 45.53 1.74 17.21
C TYR A 147 45.56 3.15 16.64
N SER A 148 45.68 4.11 17.56
CA SER A 148 46.19 5.45 17.27
C SER A 148 47.27 5.77 18.30
N VAL A 149 48.43 5.10 18.25
CA VAL A 149 49.67 5.65 18.83
C VAL A 149 50.88 5.18 18.03
N ASN A 150 51.52 6.14 17.35
CA ASN A 150 52.92 6.19 16.93
C ASN A 150 53.55 4.94 16.26
N ARG A 151 53.79 5.08 14.95
CA ARG A 151 54.62 4.25 14.06
C ARG A 151 56.09 4.04 14.46
N GLN A 152 56.52 4.47 15.65
CA GLN A 152 57.90 4.33 16.12
C GLN A 152 57.95 3.56 17.43
N LYS A 153 57.85 2.22 17.32
CA LYS A 153 58.45 1.19 18.19
C LYS A 153 57.85 -0.15 17.80
N SER A 154 58.49 -0.87 16.88
CA SER A 154 58.11 -2.24 16.54
C SER A 154 59.35 -3.08 16.25
N GLU A 155 60.08 -3.44 17.30
CA GLU A 155 60.93 -4.64 17.31
C GLU A 155 60.56 -5.66 18.40
N ILE A 156 59.54 -5.38 19.24
CA ILE A 156 59.17 -6.25 20.38
C ILE A 156 57.80 -6.96 20.21
N TYR A 157 57.04 -6.71 19.14
CA TYR A 157 55.70 -7.29 18.97
C TYR A 157 55.54 -8.20 17.75
N LYS A 158 56.53 -9.06 17.50
CA LYS A 158 56.40 -10.18 16.54
C LYS A 158 55.61 -11.37 17.11
N ASP A 159 55.47 -11.49 18.43
CA ASP A 159 54.96 -12.73 19.06
C ASP A 159 53.52 -12.70 19.58
N ILE A 160 52.73 -11.66 19.28
CA ILE A 160 51.26 -11.66 19.51
C ILE A 160 50.50 -11.23 18.25
N GLN A 161 51.04 -11.56 17.07
CA GLN A 161 50.31 -11.48 15.80
C GLN A 161 49.61 -12.81 15.53
N SER A 162 48.41 -13.02 16.07
CA SER A 162 47.48 -13.92 15.40
C SER A 162 47.01 -13.22 14.11
N GLN A 163 47.76 -13.40 13.03
CA GLN A 163 47.46 -12.90 11.70
C GLN A 163 46.07 -13.36 11.27
N SER A 164 45.06 -12.49 11.31
CA SER A 164 43.79 -12.83 10.67
C SER A 164 43.95 -12.65 9.17
N HIS A 165 43.99 -13.76 8.42
CA HIS A 165 44.01 -13.76 6.96
C HIS A 165 42.89 -12.87 6.38
N GLY A 166 43.16 -12.22 5.25
CA GLY A 166 42.55 -10.95 4.82
C GLY A 166 41.07 -10.72 5.12
N MET A 167 40.18 -11.64 4.72
CA MET A 167 38.74 -11.46 4.92
C MET A 167 38.32 -11.45 6.40
N LYS A 168 38.98 -12.27 7.24
CA LYS A 168 38.69 -12.31 8.70
C LYS A 168 39.08 -11.00 9.36
N GLY A 169 40.21 -10.41 8.96
CA GLY A 169 40.66 -9.12 9.50
C GLY A 169 39.78 -7.95 9.03
N PHE A 170 39.39 -7.93 7.76
CA PHE A 170 38.46 -6.93 7.25
C PHE A 170 37.10 -7.00 7.94
N LEU A 171 36.56 -8.22 8.14
CA LEU A 171 35.32 -8.41 8.86
C LEU A 171 35.43 -7.96 10.32
N ALA A 172 36.52 -8.29 11.02
CA ALA A 172 36.73 -7.85 12.39
C ALA A 172 36.71 -6.32 12.53
N ILE A 173 37.31 -5.60 11.57
CA ILE A 173 37.25 -4.14 11.50
C ILE A 173 35.80 -3.68 11.30
N LEU A 174 35.08 -4.24 10.32
CA LEU A 174 33.68 -3.88 10.07
C LEU A 174 32.81 -4.09 11.30
N LEU A 175 32.96 -5.20 12.02
CA LEU A 175 32.23 -5.50 13.25
C LEU A 175 32.55 -4.49 14.36
N GLY A 176 33.83 -4.13 14.55
CA GLY A 176 34.21 -3.06 15.48
C GLY A 176 33.54 -1.71 15.13
N LEU A 177 33.38 -1.42 13.83
CA LEU A 177 32.72 -0.21 13.35
C LEU A 177 31.20 -0.24 13.46
N LEU A 178 30.57 -1.40 13.64
CA LEU A 178 29.13 -1.49 13.95
C LEU A 178 28.81 -0.94 15.35
N GLN A 179 29.76 -1.11 16.28
CA GLN A 179 29.60 -0.66 17.66
C GLN A 179 29.57 0.88 17.75
N GLN A 180 30.21 1.56 16.79
CA GLN A 180 30.32 3.02 16.74
C GLN A 180 29.10 3.67 16.04
N PRO A 181 28.35 4.57 16.72
CA PRO A 181 27.11 5.15 16.16
C PRO A 181 27.27 5.85 14.80
N LYS A 182 28.38 6.56 14.58
CA LYS A 182 28.61 7.35 13.36
C LYS A 182 28.98 6.52 12.14
N THR A 183 29.62 5.36 12.32
CA THR A 183 30.04 4.48 11.22
C THR A 183 29.08 3.31 10.99
N ARG A 184 28.24 2.96 11.97
CA ARG A 184 27.34 1.80 11.94
C ARG A 184 26.56 1.65 10.65
N PHE A 185 25.91 2.73 10.20
CA PHE A 185 25.11 2.73 8.97
C PHE A 185 25.93 2.31 7.74
N TYR A 186 27.15 2.85 7.62
CA TYR A 186 28.04 2.57 6.49
C TYR A 186 28.64 1.17 6.59
N ALA A 187 29.01 0.72 7.79
CA ALA A 187 29.50 -0.63 8.02
C ALA A 187 28.44 -1.70 7.68
N ILE A 188 27.18 -1.51 8.07
CA ILE A 188 26.09 -2.41 7.64
C ILE A 188 25.87 -2.34 6.13
N SER A 189 25.96 -1.17 5.52
CA SER A 189 25.85 -1.03 4.05
C SER A 189 26.93 -1.84 3.32
N VAL A 190 28.17 -1.85 3.84
CA VAL A 190 29.25 -2.69 3.31
C VAL A 190 28.94 -4.17 3.52
N LEU A 191 28.55 -4.58 4.73
CA LEU A 191 28.18 -5.97 5.04
C LEU A 191 27.05 -6.47 4.14
N GLN A 192 26.04 -5.64 3.87
CA GLN A 192 24.96 -5.94 2.93
C GLN A 192 25.50 -6.22 1.53
N CYS A 193 26.46 -5.43 1.03
CA CYS A 193 26.97 -5.63 -0.32
C CYS A 193 27.84 -6.89 -0.41
N ILE A 194 28.66 -7.18 0.61
CA ILE A 194 29.62 -8.30 0.59
C ILE A 194 29.08 -9.62 1.17
N SER A 195 27.85 -9.67 1.67
CA SER A 195 27.29 -10.88 2.31
C SER A 195 27.34 -12.13 1.42
N ALA A 196 27.25 -11.94 0.09
CA ALA A 196 27.37 -13.02 -0.89
C ALA A 196 28.77 -13.65 -0.97
N GLU A 197 29.79 -12.97 -0.46
CA GLU A 197 31.21 -13.32 -0.63
C GLU A 197 31.87 -13.80 0.67
N LEU A 198 31.15 -13.68 1.78
CA LEU A 198 31.57 -14.15 3.08
C LEU A 198 31.30 -15.66 3.23
N ASP A 199 32.28 -16.39 3.77
CA ASP A 199 32.13 -17.80 4.14
C ASP A 199 31.20 -17.94 5.35
N ASP A 200 30.37 -18.98 5.32
CA ASP A 200 29.32 -19.17 6.32
C ASP A 200 29.86 -19.36 7.75
N ASP A 201 31.01 -20.03 7.88
CA ASP A 201 31.63 -20.27 9.18
C ASP A 201 32.24 -19.00 9.80
N ILE A 202 32.71 -18.06 8.97
CA ILE A 202 33.29 -16.79 9.44
C ILE A 202 32.21 -15.90 10.06
N ILE A 203 31.02 -15.85 9.44
CA ILE A 203 29.90 -15.06 9.95
C ILE A 203 29.22 -15.78 11.12
N PHE A 204 29.17 -17.12 11.10
CA PHE A 204 28.45 -17.89 12.12
C PHE A 204 28.92 -17.56 13.54
N ASP A 205 30.22 -17.47 13.77
CA ASP A 205 30.81 -17.11 15.07
C ASP A 205 30.42 -15.70 15.55
N LYS A 206 29.89 -14.87 14.66
CA LYS A 206 29.53 -13.46 14.89
C LYS A 206 28.05 -13.17 14.64
N VAL A 207 27.21 -14.20 14.46
CA VAL A 207 25.77 -14.04 14.17
C VAL A 207 25.08 -13.16 15.20
N GLN A 208 25.32 -13.41 16.49
CA GLN A 208 24.65 -12.67 17.57
C GLN A 208 24.98 -11.18 17.53
N GLU A 209 26.25 -10.84 17.32
CA GLU A 209 26.71 -9.45 17.25
C GLU A 209 26.15 -8.74 16.02
N VAL A 210 26.23 -9.37 14.84
CA VAL A 210 25.68 -8.83 13.59
C VAL A 210 24.17 -8.64 13.70
N LEU A 211 23.45 -9.64 14.21
CA LEU A 211 22.01 -9.60 14.39
C LEU A 211 21.60 -8.50 15.38
N PHE A 212 22.30 -8.36 16.50
CA PHE A 212 22.04 -7.30 17.48
C PHE A 212 22.05 -5.91 16.83
N TRP A 213 23.09 -5.60 16.07
CA TRP A 213 23.20 -4.29 15.40
C TRP A 213 22.20 -4.10 14.26
N LEU A 214 21.92 -5.16 13.48
CA LEU A 214 20.88 -5.13 12.46
C LEU A 214 19.50 -4.83 13.07
N MET A 215 19.13 -5.52 14.15
CA MET A 215 17.85 -5.30 14.81
C MET A 215 17.76 -3.91 15.41
N SER A 216 18.82 -3.39 16.04
CA SER A 216 18.85 -2.00 16.53
C SER A 216 18.60 -0.99 15.40
N MET A 217 19.22 -1.17 14.23
CA MET A 217 18.98 -0.29 13.07
C MET A 217 17.55 -0.39 12.53
N ILE A 218 16.97 -1.59 12.50
CA ILE A 218 15.59 -1.82 12.05
C ILE A 218 14.57 -1.21 13.04
N GLN A 219 14.85 -1.32 14.34
CA GLN A 219 13.94 -0.88 15.40
C GLN A 219 13.95 0.65 15.59
N ASP A 220 15.16 1.24 15.62
CA ASP A 220 15.38 2.60 16.12
C ASP A 220 15.99 3.54 15.07
N GLY A 221 16.38 3.01 13.90
CA GLY A 221 16.99 3.80 12.84
C GLY A 221 16.00 4.70 12.08
N HIS A 222 16.53 5.74 11.44
CA HIS A 222 15.81 6.52 10.41
C HIS A 222 15.41 5.60 9.22
N PRO A 223 14.33 5.87 8.46
CA PRO A 223 13.87 5.03 7.33
C PRO A 223 14.98 4.43 6.45
N ARG A 224 15.97 5.21 6.02
CA ARG A 224 17.10 4.71 5.23
C ARG A 224 17.92 3.62 5.94
N ALA A 225 18.18 3.78 7.24
CA ALA A 225 18.89 2.80 8.06
C ALA A 225 18.08 1.50 8.22
N LYS A 226 16.77 1.62 8.45
CA LYS A 226 15.86 0.47 8.50
C LYS A 226 15.87 -0.32 7.20
N GLY A 227 15.79 0.36 6.06
CA GLY A 227 15.78 -0.27 4.75
C GLY A 227 17.06 -1.07 4.49
N ILE A 228 18.22 -0.48 4.77
CA ILE A 228 19.52 -1.17 4.66
C ILE A 228 19.60 -2.36 5.63
N GLY A 229 19.13 -2.19 6.87
CA GLY A 229 19.09 -3.28 7.86
C GLY A 229 18.28 -4.48 7.35
N VAL A 230 17.08 -4.25 6.81
CA VAL A 230 16.23 -5.33 6.26
C VAL A 230 16.81 -5.94 5.00
N LEU A 231 17.39 -5.15 4.11
CA LEU A 231 18.09 -5.66 2.92
C LEU A 231 19.27 -6.57 3.30
N CYS A 232 20.05 -6.16 4.31
CA CYS A 232 21.18 -6.93 4.82
C CYS A 232 20.70 -8.24 5.48
N LEU A 233 19.70 -8.14 6.35
CA LEU A 233 19.07 -9.29 7.00
C LEU A 233 18.57 -10.31 5.97
N SER A 234 17.84 -9.86 4.95
CA SER A 234 17.29 -10.71 3.90
C SER A 234 18.36 -11.48 3.13
N LYS A 235 19.49 -10.82 2.82
CA LYS A 235 20.60 -11.50 2.13
C LYS A 235 21.21 -12.62 2.98
N TYR A 236 21.44 -12.40 4.27
CA TYR A 236 21.94 -13.46 5.16
C TYR A 236 20.90 -14.56 5.38
N PHE A 237 19.64 -14.19 5.53
CA PHE A 237 18.53 -15.12 5.69
C PHE A 237 18.40 -16.09 4.51
N LYS A 238 18.58 -15.60 3.27
CA LYS A 238 18.58 -16.44 2.06
C LYS A 238 19.80 -17.34 1.91
N LYS A 239 20.98 -16.85 2.29
CA LYS A 239 22.24 -17.51 1.91
C LYS A 239 22.73 -18.53 2.95
N ASN A 240 22.46 -18.32 4.24
CA ASN A 240 23.13 -19.06 5.30
C ASN A 240 22.12 -19.71 6.26
N ASP A 241 22.00 -21.04 6.15
CA ASP A 241 21.07 -21.85 6.94
C ASP A 241 21.32 -21.75 8.45
N LYS A 242 22.60 -21.81 8.86
CA LYS A 242 22.99 -21.70 10.27
C LYS A 242 22.62 -20.31 10.84
N PHE A 243 22.83 -19.25 10.05
CA PHE A 243 22.47 -17.87 10.41
C PHE A 243 20.96 -17.73 10.52
N ARG A 244 20.20 -18.26 9.56
CA ARG A 244 18.74 -18.25 9.54
C ARG A 244 18.14 -18.95 10.77
N GLN A 245 18.57 -20.18 11.06
CA GLN A 245 18.13 -20.92 12.25
C GLN A 245 18.48 -20.17 13.55
N SER A 246 19.67 -19.58 13.60
CA SER A 246 20.10 -18.78 14.75
C SER A 246 19.26 -17.52 14.94
N ILE A 247 18.89 -16.80 13.87
CA ILE A 247 17.99 -15.65 13.97
C ILE A 247 16.65 -16.08 14.55
N ILE A 248 16.06 -17.15 14.02
CA ILE A 248 14.73 -17.60 14.43
C ILE A 248 14.73 -18.01 15.91
N LYS A 249 15.81 -18.64 16.37
CA LYS A 249 16.01 -18.97 17.79
C LYS A 249 16.20 -17.74 18.67
N LEU A 250 16.99 -16.75 18.22
CA LEU A 250 17.33 -15.55 19.01
C LEU A 250 16.25 -14.47 18.97
N LYS A 251 15.41 -14.46 17.93
CA LYS A 251 14.35 -13.49 17.65
C LYS A 251 13.10 -14.23 17.16
N PRO A 252 12.39 -14.95 18.05
CA PRO A 252 11.17 -15.68 17.68
C PRO A 252 10.05 -14.77 17.14
N ASP A 253 10.08 -13.48 17.49
CA ASP A 253 9.10 -12.46 17.08
C ASP A 253 9.62 -11.59 15.92
N LEU A 254 10.60 -12.09 15.16
CA LEU A 254 11.21 -11.35 14.05
C LEU A 254 10.16 -10.81 13.09
N ILE A 255 9.19 -11.63 12.70
CA ILE A 255 8.17 -11.29 11.70
C ILE A 255 7.26 -10.18 12.23
N THR A 256 6.75 -10.31 13.46
CA THR A 256 5.97 -9.28 14.14
C THR A 256 6.73 -7.95 14.20
N MET A 257 8.02 -8.01 14.55
CA MET A 257 8.86 -6.83 14.67
C MET A 257 9.12 -6.17 13.32
N LEU A 258 9.50 -6.94 12.29
CA LEU A 258 9.69 -6.43 10.94
C LEU A 258 8.42 -5.79 10.42
N THR A 259 7.28 -6.46 10.59
CA THR A 259 5.98 -5.95 10.14
C THR A 259 5.64 -4.63 10.84
N THR A 260 5.79 -4.55 12.16
CA THR A 260 5.52 -3.32 12.93
C THR A 260 6.44 -2.17 12.54
N LYS A 261 7.74 -2.45 12.35
CA LYS A 261 8.76 -1.40 12.16
C LYS A 261 8.90 -0.95 10.72
N LEU A 262 8.64 -1.83 9.75
CA LEU A 262 8.61 -1.50 8.32
C LEU A 262 7.30 -0.84 7.94
N PHE A 263 6.17 -1.26 8.49
CA PHE A 263 4.85 -0.78 8.06
C PHE A 263 4.17 0.18 9.05
N GLY A 264 4.93 0.73 10.00
CA GLY A 264 4.44 1.75 10.93
C GLY A 264 4.13 3.12 10.30
N ILE A 265 3.54 4.01 11.09
CA ILE A 265 2.97 5.31 10.64
C ILE A 265 3.99 6.25 9.96
N ASN A 266 5.31 6.09 10.19
CA ASN A 266 6.37 6.95 9.65
C ASN A 266 7.13 6.34 8.46
N SER A 267 6.55 5.29 7.86
CA SER A 267 7.24 4.48 6.87
C SER A 267 7.13 4.99 5.43
N TYR A 268 6.39 6.06 5.15
CA TYR A 268 6.26 6.61 3.79
C TYR A 268 7.56 7.25 3.25
N CYS A 269 8.58 7.42 4.09
CA CYS A 269 9.86 8.03 3.74
C CYS A 269 10.97 7.04 3.32
N PHE A 270 10.66 5.80 2.89
CA PHE A 270 11.70 4.86 2.46
C PHE A 270 12.25 5.20 1.06
N PRO A 271 13.51 5.65 0.94
CA PRO A 271 14.20 5.50 -0.33
C PRO A 271 14.38 3.99 -0.59
N GLU A 272 13.87 3.49 -1.73
CA GLU A 272 13.98 2.07 -2.17
C GLU A 272 12.93 1.12 -1.56
N ILE A 273 11.70 1.60 -1.37
CA ILE A 273 10.59 0.82 -0.80
C ILE A 273 10.38 -0.55 -1.48
N GLU A 274 10.53 -0.65 -2.81
CA GLU A 274 10.39 -1.92 -3.54
C GLU A 274 11.48 -2.94 -3.20
N ALA A 275 12.71 -2.49 -2.98
CA ALA A 275 13.80 -3.36 -2.55
C ALA A 275 13.55 -3.87 -1.13
N VAL A 276 13.04 -3.01 -0.25
CA VAL A 276 12.66 -3.37 1.13
C VAL A 276 11.49 -4.36 1.14
N LYS A 277 10.46 -4.17 0.30
CA LYS A 277 9.35 -5.11 0.13
C LYS A 277 9.85 -6.48 -0.32
N THR A 278 10.72 -6.51 -1.33
CA THR A 278 11.33 -7.75 -1.85
C THR A 278 12.16 -8.46 -0.78
N ALA A 279 12.90 -7.69 0.02
CA ALA A 279 13.70 -8.21 1.13
C ALA A 279 12.84 -8.79 2.26
N PHE A 280 11.76 -8.11 2.61
CA PHE A 280 10.77 -8.60 3.58
C PHE A 280 10.11 -9.88 3.10
N LEU A 281 9.59 -9.91 1.87
CA LEU A 281 8.97 -11.09 1.25
C LEU A 281 9.91 -12.30 1.31
N ALA A 282 11.17 -12.11 0.93
CA ALA A 282 12.19 -13.13 0.99
C ALA A 282 12.44 -13.74 2.39
N ILE A 283 12.17 -12.99 3.46
CA ILE A 283 12.30 -13.49 4.83
C ILE A 283 11.02 -14.26 5.20
N VAL A 284 9.86 -13.68 4.93
CA VAL A 284 8.58 -14.20 5.45
C VAL A 284 8.02 -15.38 4.65
N THR A 285 8.36 -15.53 3.38
CA THR A 285 7.92 -16.67 2.55
C THR A 285 8.80 -17.91 2.72
N HIS A 286 9.89 -17.81 3.47
CA HIS A 286 10.77 -18.94 3.72
C HIS A 286 10.15 -19.93 4.71
N ASP A 287 10.35 -21.24 4.49
CA ASP A 287 9.78 -22.33 5.31
C ASP A 287 9.86 -22.10 6.83
N ASP A 288 11.06 -21.80 7.32
CA ASP A 288 11.31 -21.59 8.76
C ASP A 288 10.56 -20.38 9.37
N ALA A 289 10.13 -19.42 8.56
CA ALA A 289 9.43 -18.21 9.01
C ALA A 289 7.96 -18.17 8.63
N PHE A 290 7.56 -18.91 7.59
CA PHE A 290 6.22 -18.86 7.01
C PHE A 290 5.13 -19.16 8.04
N ASN A 291 5.36 -20.13 8.92
CA ASN A 291 4.40 -20.50 9.97
C ASN A 291 4.08 -19.36 10.95
N LYS A 292 4.98 -18.36 11.08
CA LYS A 292 4.74 -17.18 11.91
C LYS A 292 3.75 -16.20 11.28
N LEU A 293 3.43 -16.34 9.99
CA LEU A 293 2.38 -15.53 9.35
C LEU A 293 0.98 -15.86 9.88
N HIS A 294 0.76 -17.06 10.43
CA HIS A 294 -0.49 -17.45 11.10
C HIS A 294 -0.67 -16.82 12.48
N ASP A 295 0.32 -16.09 13.00
CA ASP A 295 0.17 -15.38 14.26
C ASP A 295 -0.86 -14.25 14.11
N THR A 296 -1.85 -14.23 15.00
CA THR A 296 -2.91 -13.24 15.02
C THR A 296 -2.36 -11.81 15.11
N GLU A 297 -1.27 -11.59 15.84
CA GLU A 297 -0.63 -10.27 15.92
C GLU A 297 -0.06 -9.85 14.57
N VAL A 298 0.63 -10.76 13.87
CA VAL A 298 1.20 -10.54 12.54
C VAL A 298 0.10 -10.23 11.53
N ILE A 299 -0.97 -11.03 11.50
CA ILE A 299 -2.13 -10.82 10.62
C ILE A 299 -2.76 -9.45 10.86
N ASN A 300 -2.95 -9.06 12.12
CA ASN A 300 -3.49 -7.76 12.47
C ASN A 300 -2.64 -6.61 11.90
N ILE A 301 -1.31 -6.72 11.98
CA ILE A 301 -0.41 -5.67 11.46
C ILE A 301 -0.41 -5.70 9.93
N ILE A 302 -0.38 -6.86 9.28
CA ILE A 302 -0.45 -7.00 7.81
C ILE A 302 -1.74 -6.36 7.28
N VAL A 303 -2.91 -6.69 7.86
CA VAL A 303 -4.18 -6.11 7.42
C VAL A 303 -4.21 -4.60 7.64
N LYS A 304 -3.78 -4.12 8.82
CA LYS A 304 -3.68 -2.67 9.09
C LYS A 304 -2.77 -1.96 8.09
N THR A 305 -1.70 -2.61 7.66
CA THR A 305 -0.73 -2.09 6.70
C THR A 305 -1.30 -1.99 5.30
N LEU A 306 -1.85 -3.10 4.79
CA LEU A 306 -2.42 -3.15 3.44
C LEU A 306 -3.57 -2.15 3.27
N CYS A 307 -4.21 -1.75 4.36
CA CYS A 307 -5.29 -0.76 4.36
C CYS A 307 -4.83 0.71 4.55
N ILE A 308 -3.54 1.01 4.79
CA ILE A 308 -3.06 2.41 4.94
C ILE A 308 -2.81 3.07 3.57
N GLU A 309 -3.45 4.21 3.33
CA GLU A 309 -3.16 5.08 2.17
C GLU A 309 -1.73 5.65 2.20
N GLY A 310 -1.05 5.60 1.05
CA GLY A 310 0.27 6.21 0.83
C GLY A 310 1.45 5.23 0.74
N TRP A 311 1.25 3.94 1.02
CA TRP A 311 2.33 2.93 0.97
C TRP A 311 2.32 2.07 -0.30
N LEU A 312 1.12 1.76 -0.77
CA LEU A 312 0.83 0.97 -1.95
C LEU A 312 -0.36 1.62 -2.65
N ASP A 313 -0.26 1.79 -3.97
CA ASP A 313 -1.44 1.94 -4.81
C ASP A 313 -2.34 0.71 -4.65
N LEU A 314 -3.56 0.76 -5.18
CA LEU A 314 -4.52 -0.34 -5.05
C LEU A 314 -3.87 -1.66 -5.52
N GLU A 315 -3.42 -1.73 -6.77
CA GLU A 315 -2.79 -2.92 -7.37
C GLU A 315 -1.58 -3.47 -6.58
N GLY A 316 -0.76 -2.60 -5.98
CA GLY A 316 0.37 -3.02 -5.16
C GLY A 316 -0.04 -3.78 -3.89
N ARG A 317 -1.25 -3.56 -3.34
CA ARG A 317 -1.74 -4.20 -2.12
C ARG A 317 -2.12 -5.65 -2.36
N SER A 318 -2.98 -5.91 -3.35
CA SER A 318 -3.34 -7.27 -3.73
C SER A 318 -2.12 -8.06 -4.22
N SER A 319 -1.20 -7.43 -4.96
CA SER A 319 0.05 -8.05 -5.40
C SER A 319 0.96 -8.46 -4.22
N LEU A 320 1.11 -7.59 -3.21
CA LEU A 320 1.89 -7.92 -2.01
C LEU A 320 1.24 -9.03 -1.21
N LEU A 321 -0.08 -8.99 -1.01
CA LEU A 321 -0.80 -10.04 -0.30
C LEU A 321 -0.69 -11.39 -1.02
N TYR A 322 -0.86 -11.39 -2.34
CA TYR A 322 -0.67 -12.61 -3.14
C TYR A 322 0.72 -13.20 -2.93
N LYS A 323 1.78 -12.40 -3.00
CA LYS A 323 3.15 -12.85 -2.76
C LYS A 323 3.38 -13.35 -1.33
N LEU A 324 2.67 -12.82 -0.34
CA LEU A 324 2.73 -13.32 1.04
C LEU A 324 2.06 -14.69 1.18
N LEU A 325 0.99 -14.92 0.42
CA LEU A 325 0.21 -16.16 0.48
C LEU A 325 0.80 -17.27 -0.40
N SER A 326 1.58 -16.92 -1.43
CA SER A 326 2.32 -17.86 -2.26
C SER A 326 3.61 -18.26 -1.57
N LYS A 327 3.67 -19.51 -1.08
CA LYS A 327 4.85 -20.08 -0.41
C LYS A 327 6.09 -20.06 -1.32
N ASP A 328 5.87 -20.34 -2.61
CA ASP A 328 6.86 -20.17 -3.67
C ASP A 328 6.31 -19.21 -4.73
N VAL A 329 7.08 -18.17 -5.05
CA VAL A 329 6.76 -17.24 -6.15
C VAL A 329 6.63 -17.99 -7.49
N LYS A 330 7.15 -19.22 -7.57
CA LYS A 330 7.16 -20.07 -8.76
C LYS A 330 5.96 -21.03 -8.88
N ASP A 331 5.39 -21.52 -7.77
CA ASP A 331 4.32 -22.54 -7.81
C ASP A 331 2.91 -21.96 -7.77
N GLY A 332 2.76 -20.66 -7.52
CA GLY A 332 1.51 -19.94 -7.76
C GLY A 332 0.32 -20.31 -6.86
N ASP A 333 0.31 -21.43 -6.15
CA ASP A 333 -0.79 -21.77 -5.25
C ASP A 333 -0.74 -20.94 -3.97
N VAL A 334 -1.93 -20.51 -3.55
CA VAL A 334 -2.16 -19.66 -2.38
C VAL A 334 -2.34 -20.58 -1.17
N ASN A 335 -1.66 -20.30 -0.06
CA ASN A 335 -1.96 -20.98 1.21
C ASN A 335 -3.38 -20.61 1.66
N LYS A 336 -4.34 -21.52 1.41
CA LYS A 336 -5.76 -21.31 1.73
C LYS A 336 -6.00 -21.01 3.20
N SER A 337 -5.30 -21.66 4.13
CA SER A 337 -5.49 -21.43 5.57
C SER A 337 -5.13 -20.00 5.95
N LEU A 338 -3.96 -19.52 5.52
CA LEU A 338 -3.51 -18.16 5.81
C LEU A 338 -4.39 -17.12 5.09
N ALA A 339 -4.79 -17.41 3.84
CA ALA A 339 -5.70 -16.56 3.09
C ALA A 339 -7.05 -16.41 3.81
N ASN A 340 -7.59 -17.50 4.35
CA ASN A 340 -8.83 -17.48 5.12
C ASN A 340 -8.73 -16.58 6.35
N GLU A 341 -7.65 -16.69 7.12
CA GLU A 341 -7.44 -15.87 8.31
C GLU A 341 -7.31 -14.38 7.97
N ILE A 342 -6.55 -14.04 6.92
CA ILE A 342 -6.37 -12.64 6.48
C ILE A 342 -7.68 -12.07 5.93
N ILE A 343 -8.40 -12.79 5.05
CA ILE A 343 -9.67 -12.34 4.47
C ILE A 343 -10.72 -12.12 5.56
N ASN A 344 -10.85 -13.06 6.51
CA ASN A 344 -11.75 -12.90 7.65
C ASN A 344 -11.39 -11.67 8.48
N LYS A 345 -10.09 -11.41 8.67
CA LYS A 345 -9.63 -10.22 9.38
C LYS A 345 -9.95 -8.94 8.62
N VAL A 346 -9.80 -8.90 7.29
CA VAL A 346 -10.22 -7.77 6.45
C VAL A 346 -11.72 -7.52 6.60
N VAL A 347 -12.55 -8.56 6.55
CA VAL A 347 -14.01 -8.44 6.76
C VAL A 347 -14.34 -7.89 8.15
N LEU A 348 -13.66 -8.37 9.19
CA LEU A 348 -13.85 -7.87 10.55
C LEU A 348 -13.50 -6.39 10.67
N GLU A 349 -12.38 -5.93 10.08
CA GLU A 349 -12.00 -4.52 10.10
C GLU A 349 -12.95 -3.65 9.24
N SER A 350 -13.48 -4.18 8.14
CA SER A 350 -14.48 -3.52 7.28
C SER A 350 -15.84 -3.28 7.96
N ILE A 351 -16.11 -3.94 9.08
CA ILE A 351 -17.40 -3.89 9.79
C ILE A 351 -17.25 -3.35 11.21
N TYR A 352 -16.25 -3.84 11.95
CA TYR A 352 -16.02 -3.52 13.36
C TYR A 352 -14.87 -2.52 13.56
N GLY A 353 -14.07 -2.25 12.53
CA GLY A 353 -12.91 -1.37 12.59
C GLY A 353 -13.23 0.11 12.82
N ASN A 354 -12.17 0.91 13.00
CA ASN A 354 -12.27 2.35 13.23
C ASN A 354 -12.78 3.07 11.97
N THR A 355 -13.67 4.05 12.15
CA THR A 355 -14.36 4.78 11.05
C THR A 355 -13.40 5.49 10.10
N THR A 356 -12.22 5.91 10.57
CA THR A 356 -11.24 6.66 9.77
C THR A 356 -10.60 5.85 8.65
N ARG A 357 -10.68 4.51 8.67
CA ARG A 357 -10.08 3.61 7.67
C ARG A 357 -11.09 2.66 7.03
N LEU A 358 -12.36 2.80 7.39
CA LEU A 358 -13.42 1.87 7.02
C LEU A 358 -13.53 1.75 5.49
N ASP A 359 -13.54 2.88 4.80
CA ASP A 359 -13.73 2.92 3.34
C ASP A 359 -12.56 2.26 2.62
N GLN A 360 -11.34 2.48 3.11
CA GLN A 360 -10.12 1.87 2.57
C GLN A 360 -10.14 0.34 2.72
N THR A 361 -10.54 -0.16 3.88
CA THR A 361 -10.63 -1.61 4.12
C THR A 361 -11.75 -2.24 3.29
N GLN A 362 -12.88 -1.56 3.11
CA GLN A 362 -13.99 -2.02 2.28
C GLN A 362 -13.62 -2.05 0.79
N THR A 363 -12.96 -1.02 0.28
CA THR A 363 -12.43 -1.01 -1.10
C THR A 363 -11.38 -2.10 -1.29
N PHE A 364 -10.49 -2.30 -0.32
CA PHE A 364 -9.49 -3.36 -0.39
C PHE A 364 -10.12 -4.75 -0.47
N PHE A 365 -11.20 -5.03 0.26
CA PHE A 365 -11.91 -6.32 0.13
C PHE A 365 -12.41 -6.58 -1.29
N VAL A 366 -13.00 -5.57 -1.95
CA VAL A 366 -13.47 -5.70 -3.34
C VAL A 366 -12.28 -5.95 -4.27
N GLU A 367 -11.16 -5.28 -4.05
CA GLU A 367 -9.92 -5.51 -4.81
C GLU A 367 -9.42 -6.97 -4.68
N LEU A 368 -9.51 -7.56 -3.48
CA LEU A 368 -9.14 -8.97 -3.29
C LEU A 368 -10.00 -9.90 -4.16
N TYR A 369 -11.26 -9.56 -4.40
CA TYR A 369 -12.16 -10.35 -5.22
C TYR A 369 -11.82 -10.30 -6.72
N HIS A 370 -11.14 -9.26 -7.18
CA HIS A 370 -10.65 -9.15 -8.57
C HIS A 370 -9.40 -9.99 -8.85
N ASN A 371 -8.73 -10.51 -7.82
CA ASN A 371 -7.64 -11.46 -8.00
C ASN A 371 -8.20 -12.89 -8.14
N GLU A 372 -8.05 -13.51 -9.32
CA GLU A 372 -8.62 -14.82 -9.65
C GLU A 372 -8.35 -15.91 -8.59
N LYS A 373 -7.15 -15.96 -7.98
CA LYS A 373 -6.84 -16.99 -6.98
C LYS A 373 -7.49 -16.71 -5.63
N LEU A 374 -7.61 -15.43 -5.25
CA LEU A 374 -8.28 -15.03 -4.01
C LEU A 374 -9.80 -15.06 -4.15
N LYS A 375 -10.33 -14.83 -5.35
CA LYS A 375 -11.74 -14.96 -5.69
C LYS A 375 -12.29 -16.35 -5.32
N THR A 376 -11.57 -17.42 -5.66
CA THR A 376 -11.95 -18.79 -5.28
C THR A 376 -12.05 -18.94 -3.77
N VAL A 377 -11.05 -18.42 -3.03
CA VAL A 377 -11.02 -18.48 -1.56
C VAL A 377 -12.17 -17.67 -0.95
N ILE A 378 -12.42 -16.45 -1.43
CA ILE A 378 -13.53 -15.61 -0.96
C ILE A 378 -14.88 -16.30 -1.22
N THR A 379 -15.05 -16.91 -2.38
CA THR A 379 -16.29 -17.62 -2.76
C THR A 379 -16.54 -18.83 -1.84
N GLU A 380 -15.50 -19.59 -1.50
CA GLU A 380 -15.58 -20.72 -0.55
C GLU A 380 -15.90 -20.26 0.89
N LEU A 381 -15.32 -19.12 1.31
CA LEU A 381 -15.52 -18.55 2.66
C LEU A 381 -16.86 -17.84 2.83
N TRP A 382 -17.45 -17.37 1.72
CA TRP A 382 -18.60 -16.48 1.75
C TRP A 382 -19.76 -17.02 2.57
N PRO A 383 -20.34 -18.20 2.24
CA PRO A 383 -21.51 -18.71 2.94
C PRO A 383 -21.20 -19.13 4.40
N ASN A 384 -19.98 -19.59 4.66
CA ASN A 384 -19.64 -20.23 5.94
C ASN A 384 -19.12 -19.25 7.00
N SER A 385 -18.46 -18.15 6.61
CA SER A 385 -17.76 -17.25 7.54
C SER A 385 -18.14 -15.78 7.32
N ILE A 386 -18.00 -15.30 6.08
CA ILE A 386 -18.14 -13.87 5.77
C ILE A 386 -19.59 -13.43 5.96
N GLN A 387 -20.53 -14.15 5.35
CA GLN A 387 -21.96 -13.86 5.46
C GLN A 387 -22.46 -13.93 6.90
N GLY A 388 -22.05 -14.95 7.68
CA GLY A 388 -22.39 -15.04 9.09
C GLY A 388 -21.91 -13.84 9.91
N THR A 389 -20.69 -13.35 9.61
CA THR A 389 -20.13 -12.15 10.24
C THR A 389 -20.93 -10.89 9.90
N ILE A 390 -21.33 -10.75 8.64
CA ILE A 390 -22.17 -9.63 8.17
C ILE A 390 -23.54 -9.68 8.85
N ILE A 391 -24.22 -10.82 8.85
CA ILE A 391 -25.55 -10.99 9.44
C ILE A 391 -25.52 -10.68 10.94
N LYS A 392 -24.50 -11.18 11.65
CA LYS A 392 -24.30 -10.82 13.06
C LYS A 392 -24.18 -9.31 13.28
N ALA A 393 -23.47 -8.61 12.38
CA ALA A 393 -23.31 -7.17 12.45
C ALA A 393 -24.58 -6.38 12.08
N LEU A 394 -25.36 -6.84 11.09
CA LEU A 394 -26.66 -6.24 10.73
C LEU A 394 -27.65 -6.26 11.90
N ASN A 395 -27.58 -7.33 12.70
CA ASN A 395 -28.39 -7.51 13.90
C ASN A 395 -27.90 -6.70 15.11
N GLN A 396 -26.72 -6.05 15.05
CA GLN A 396 -26.18 -5.19 16.09
C GLN A 396 -26.33 -3.70 15.74
N LEU A 397 -27.04 -2.92 16.56
CA LEU A 397 -27.36 -1.51 16.29
C LEU A 397 -26.11 -0.63 16.04
N CYS A 398 -25.01 -0.86 16.77
CA CYS A 398 -23.78 -0.09 16.65
C CYS A 398 -22.95 -0.40 15.38
N HIS A 399 -23.13 -1.57 14.77
CA HIS A 399 -22.34 -2.03 13.61
C HIS A 399 -23.13 -2.08 12.32
N ARG A 400 -24.46 -2.09 12.40
CA ARG A 400 -25.39 -2.16 11.27
C ARG A 400 -25.07 -1.18 10.14
N ALA A 401 -24.82 0.10 10.45
CA ALA A 401 -24.52 1.11 9.44
C ALA A 401 -23.23 0.80 8.67
N LYS A 402 -22.20 0.30 9.37
CA LYS A 402 -20.92 -0.10 8.76
C LYS A 402 -21.06 -1.35 7.91
N ALA A 403 -21.79 -2.35 8.41
CA ALA A 403 -22.11 -3.58 7.67
C ALA A 403 -22.91 -3.27 6.39
N MET A 404 -23.90 -2.37 6.48
CA MET A 404 -24.64 -1.93 5.30
C MET A 404 -23.75 -1.19 4.31
N LYS A 405 -22.87 -0.29 4.77
CA LYS A 405 -21.91 0.39 3.89
C LYS A 405 -21.00 -0.60 3.16
N PHE A 406 -20.53 -1.64 3.86
CA PHE A 406 -19.74 -2.71 3.27
C PHE A 406 -20.52 -3.46 2.18
N LEU A 407 -21.77 -3.86 2.46
CA LEU A 407 -22.63 -4.49 1.47
C LEU A 407 -22.94 -3.58 0.27
N THR A 408 -23.11 -2.27 0.48
CA THR A 408 -23.26 -1.31 -0.61
C THR A 408 -22.00 -1.23 -1.47
N GLN A 409 -20.82 -1.31 -0.87
CA GLN A 409 -19.56 -1.31 -1.61
C GLN A 409 -19.41 -2.55 -2.51
N ILE A 410 -19.81 -3.73 -2.01
CA ILE A 410 -19.83 -4.97 -2.80
C ILE A 410 -20.90 -4.89 -3.91
N ALA A 411 -22.09 -4.35 -3.61
CA ALA A 411 -23.17 -4.23 -4.59
C ALA A 411 -22.86 -3.26 -5.75
N LYS A 412 -21.96 -2.29 -5.54
CA LYS A 412 -21.50 -1.37 -6.60
C LYS A 412 -20.52 -2.02 -7.58
N ASP A 413 -19.90 -3.14 -7.20
CA ASP A 413 -18.93 -3.84 -8.02
C ASP A 413 -19.62 -4.96 -8.81
N GLU A 414 -19.56 -4.90 -10.14
CA GLU A 414 -20.30 -5.81 -11.03
C GLU A 414 -19.86 -7.28 -10.89
N SER A 415 -18.61 -7.51 -10.48
CA SER A 415 -18.07 -8.85 -10.29
C SER A 415 -18.42 -9.38 -8.89
N ALA A 416 -18.23 -8.57 -7.85
CA ALA A 416 -18.41 -8.98 -6.47
C ALA A 416 -19.88 -9.07 -6.05
N GLN A 417 -20.80 -8.35 -6.71
CA GLN A 417 -22.23 -8.41 -6.40
C GLN A 417 -22.83 -9.82 -6.46
N GLN A 418 -22.25 -10.74 -7.24
CA GLN A 418 -22.70 -12.13 -7.35
C GLN A 418 -22.67 -12.86 -6.00
N LEU A 419 -21.71 -12.51 -5.13
CA LEU A 419 -21.60 -13.07 -3.77
C LEU A 419 -22.86 -12.81 -2.95
N MET A 420 -23.53 -11.67 -3.19
CA MET A 420 -24.65 -11.24 -2.36
C MET A 420 -25.99 -11.85 -2.77
N LEU A 421 -26.07 -12.54 -3.91
CA LEU A 421 -27.33 -13.00 -4.52
C LEU A 421 -27.95 -14.23 -3.83
N GLU A 422 -28.17 -14.12 -2.53
CA GLU A 422 -28.78 -15.13 -1.68
C GLU A 422 -30.04 -14.60 -0.97
N GLU A 423 -31.09 -15.43 -0.90
CA GLU A 423 -32.37 -15.06 -0.28
C GLU A 423 -32.24 -14.76 1.22
N HIS A 424 -31.38 -15.48 1.93
CA HIS A 424 -31.18 -15.27 3.36
C HIS A 424 -30.58 -13.88 3.65
N LEU A 425 -29.57 -13.46 2.88
CA LEU A 425 -28.98 -12.13 3.02
C LEU A 425 -29.98 -11.03 2.64
N LEU A 426 -30.76 -11.23 1.57
CA LEU A 426 -31.84 -10.34 1.19
C LEU A 426 -32.86 -10.16 2.33
N HIS A 427 -33.27 -11.26 2.97
CA HIS A 427 -34.16 -11.21 4.12
C HIS A 427 -33.61 -10.31 5.23
N GLU A 428 -32.36 -10.52 5.66
CA GLU A 428 -31.73 -9.73 6.74
C GLU A 428 -31.61 -8.24 6.39
N ILE A 429 -31.23 -7.91 5.14
CA ILE A 429 -31.16 -6.52 4.66
C ILE A 429 -32.55 -5.86 4.74
N THR A 430 -33.61 -6.56 4.32
CA THR A 430 -34.96 -6.01 4.39
C THR A 430 -35.47 -5.87 5.82
N GLN A 431 -35.10 -6.76 6.74
CA GLN A 431 -35.42 -6.61 8.17
C GLN A 431 -34.79 -5.35 8.76
N VAL A 432 -33.55 -5.03 8.37
CA VAL A 432 -32.91 -3.76 8.74
C VAL A 432 -33.74 -2.57 8.25
N GLY A 433 -34.12 -2.56 6.97
CA GLY A 433 -34.98 -1.50 6.41
C GLY A 433 -36.34 -1.36 7.10
N LYS A 434 -37.02 -2.49 7.36
CA LYS A 434 -38.30 -2.54 8.09
C LYS A 434 -38.15 -1.96 9.50
N SER A 435 -37.06 -2.29 10.20
CA SER A 435 -36.80 -1.78 11.56
C SER A 435 -36.62 -0.25 11.59
N ILE A 436 -35.94 0.32 10.58
CA ILE A 436 -35.72 1.77 10.47
C ILE A 436 -37.04 2.50 10.21
N ILE A 437 -37.87 1.97 9.29
CA ILE A 437 -39.17 2.59 8.97
C ILE A 437 -40.12 2.52 10.18
N ARG A 438 -40.16 1.38 10.88
CA ARG A 438 -40.97 1.25 12.11
C ARG A 438 -40.57 2.28 13.17
N LYS A 439 -39.28 2.48 13.41
CA LYS A 439 -38.79 3.51 14.35
C LYS A 439 -39.27 4.91 13.98
N LYS A 440 -39.18 5.30 12.69
CA LYS A 440 -39.71 6.59 12.21
C LYS A 440 -41.20 6.74 12.49
N SER A 441 -41.99 5.69 12.27
CA SER A 441 -43.45 5.71 12.53
C SER A 441 -43.82 5.79 14.02
N VAL A 442 -42.99 5.25 14.92
CA VAL A 442 -43.22 5.33 16.37
C VAL A 442 -42.78 6.70 16.91
N GLN A 443 -41.67 7.25 16.40
CA GLN A 443 -41.24 8.60 16.75
C GLN A 443 -42.20 9.67 16.26
N SER A 444 -42.87 9.52 15.10
CA SER A 444 -43.92 10.44 14.66
C SER A 444 -45.17 10.42 15.54
N VAL A 445 -45.40 9.35 16.32
CA VAL A 445 -46.50 9.25 17.30
C VAL A 445 -46.05 9.76 18.67
N GLN A 446 -44.79 9.57 19.06
CA GLN A 446 -44.24 10.08 20.32
C GLN A 446 -43.74 11.54 20.26
N SER A 447 -43.55 12.12 19.06
CA SER A 447 -43.09 13.51 18.89
C SER A 447 -44.15 14.56 19.22
N MET A 448 -45.39 14.19 19.54
CA MET A 448 -46.33 15.12 20.19
C MET A 448 -46.00 15.36 21.67
N TYR A 449 -45.14 14.55 22.31
CA TYR A 449 -44.85 14.66 23.75
C TYR A 449 -43.36 14.84 24.12
N ALA A 450 -42.44 14.88 23.14
CA ALA A 450 -41.00 14.94 23.42
C ALA A 450 -40.34 16.24 22.94
N PHE A 451 -40.75 17.38 23.50
CA PHE A 451 -40.04 18.66 23.35
C PHE A 451 -38.99 18.90 24.45
N ILE A 452 -38.77 17.92 25.35
CA ILE A 452 -37.85 18.03 26.49
C ILE A 452 -36.99 16.77 26.57
N ALA A 453 -35.97 16.65 25.72
CA ALA A 453 -34.79 15.80 25.99
C ALA A 453 -33.66 16.13 25.00
N VAL A 454 -32.83 17.07 25.43
CA VAL A 454 -31.51 17.37 24.88
C VAL A 454 -30.56 16.19 25.17
N ASP A 455 -29.59 15.99 24.26
CA ASP A 455 -28.41 15.11 24.37
C ASP A 455 -28.58 13.59 24.36
N LYS A 456 -28.53 12.99 23.14
CA LYS A 456 -27.81 11.71 22.92
C LYS A 456 -27.06 11.72 21.58
N LYS A 457 -25.73 11.72 21.68
CA LYS A 457 -24.73 11.59 20.59
C LYS A 457 -24.70 10.22 19.90
N ASP A 458 -25.65 9.32 20.18
CA ASP A 458 -25.75 7.98 19.56
C ASP A 458 -26.97 7.86 18.62
N ALA A 459 -27.38 8.96 17.98
CA ALA A 459 -28.29 8.88 16.85
C ALA A 459 -27.55 8.24 15.67
N VAL A 460 -27.50 6.90 15.65
CA VAL A 460 -27.18 6.10 14.47
C VAL A 460 -27.93 6.74 13.30
N ASN A 461 -27.20 7.15 12.26
CA ASN A 461 -27.77 7.86 11.11
C ASN A 461 -28.67 6.88 10.33
N ASP A 462 -29.91 6.71 10.82
CA ASP A 462 -30.91 5.78 10.33
C ASP A 462 -31.27 6.11 8.86
N SER A 463 -31.17 7.38 8.46
CA SER A 463 -31.32 7.80 7.06
C SER A 463 -30.17 7.34 6.17
N GLY A 464 -28.91 7.55 6.57
CA GLY A 464 -27.75 7.06 5.81
C GLY A 464 -27.75 5.52 5.70
N THR A 465 -28.19 4.85 6.75
CA THR A 465 -28.35 3.38 6.76
C THR A 465 -29.48 2.93 5.81
N LEU A 466 -30.61 3.64 5.78
CA LEU A 466 -31.72 3.34 4.85
C LEU A 466 -31.33 3.57 3.39
N SER A 467 -30.54 4.61 3.11
CA SER A 467 -29.98 4.85 1.78
C SER A 467 -29.10 3.67 1.34
N ALA A 468 -28.20 3.21 2.23
CA ALA A 468 -27.37 2.03 1.98
C ALA A 468 -28.21 0.75 1.78
N VAL A 469 -29.28 0.54 2.57
CA VAL A 469 -30.23 -0.57 2.37
C VAL A 469 -30.80 -0.54 0.97
N ARG A 470 -31.31 0.60 0.50
CA ARG A 470 -31.89 0.73 -0.84
C ARG A 470 -30.86 0.56 -1.94
N ALA A 471 -29.69 1.20 -1.81
CA ALA A 471 -28.60 1.04 -2.76
C ALA A 471 -28.19 -0.44 -2.90
N THR A 472 -28.19 -1.18 -1.79
CA THR A 472 -27.94 -2.63 -1.82
C THR A 472 -29.11 -3.41 -2.44
N LEU A 473 -30.38 -3.04 -2.17
CA LEU A 473 -31.55 -3.67 -2.77
C LEU A 473 -31.66 -3.46 -4.29
N GLU A 474 -31.10 -2.38 -4.83
CA GLU A 474 -31.04 -2.11 -6.28
C GLU A 474 -30.43 -3.29 -7.05
N MET A 475 -29.39 -3.90 -6.50
CA MET A 475 -28.73 -5.06 -7.11
C MET A 475 -29.67 -6.27 -7.15
N PHE A 476 -30.39 -6.57 -6.07
CA PHE A 476 -31.39 -7.65 -6.05
C PHE A 476 -32.58 -7.35 -6.98
N ALA A 477 -32.96 -6.07 -7.09
CA ALA A 477 -34.03 -5.60 -7.96
C ALA A 477 -33.74 -5.80 -9.45
N SER A 478 -32.48 -5.99 -9.86
CA SER A 478 -32.13 -6.36 -11.23
C SER A 478 -32.42 -7.82 -11.60
N GLN A 479 -32.76 -8.66 -10.61
CA GLN A 479 -32.81 -10.12 -10.76
C GLN A 479 -34.24 -10.66 -10.65
N LYS A 480 -34.72 -11.30 -11.72
CA LYS A 480 -36.10 -11.85 -11.78
C LYS A 480 -36.42 -12.78 -10.62
N LYS A 481 -35.46 -13.58 -10.14
CA LYS A 481 -35.65 -14.54 -9.02
C LYS A 481 -36.09 -13.87 -7.72
N PHE A 482 -35.69 -12.63 -7.46
CA PHE A 482 -36.03 -11.92 -6.21
C PHE A 482 -37.25 -11.01 -6.33
N CYS A 483 -37.79 -10.82 -7.53
CA CYS A 483 -38.90 -9.91 -7.79
C CYS A 483 -40.08 -10.19 -6.85
N ARG A 484 -40.51 -11.46 -6.72
CA ARG A 484 -41.63 -11.83 -5.82
C ARG A 484 -41.39 -11.42 -4.37
N PHE A 485 -40.18 -11.58 -3.85
CA PHE A 485 -39.83 -11.21 -2.48
C PHE A 485 -39.81 -9.68 -2.28
N LEU A 486 -39.25 -8.96 -3.26
CA LEU A 486 -39.18 -7.49 -3.23
C LEU A 486 -40.56 -6.81 -3.31
N LEU A 487 -41.55 -7.50 -3.88
CA LEU A 487 -42.92 -7.04 -4.01
C LEU A 487 -43.83 -7.39 -2.81
N ASP A 488 -43.32 -8.12 -1.80
CA ASP A 488 -44.01 -8.26 -0.51
C ASP A 488 -44.30 -6.87 0.07
N ASP A 489 -45.51 -6.63 0.56
CA ASP A 489 -45.96 -5.29 0.97
C ASP A 489 -45.00 -4.61 1.95
N ASN A 490 -44.47 -5.38 2.91
CA ASN A 490 -43.56 -4.84 3.91
C ASN A 490 -42.18 -4.52 3.32
N VAL A 491 -41.73 -5.28 2.32
CA VAL A 491 -40.45 -5.08 1.63
C VAL A 491 -40.56 -3.94 0.61
N PHE A 492 -41.63 -3.92 -0.17
CA PHE A 492 -41.91 -2.86 -1.13
C PHE A 492 -42.02 -1.49 -0.44
N LYS A 493 -42.56 -1.46 0.79
CA LYS A 493 -42.53 -0.26 1.64
C LYS A 493 -41.11 0.17 2.02
N VAL A 494 -40.17 -0.76 2.22
CA VAL A 494 -38.75 -0.41 2.44
C VAL A 494 -38.18 0.37 1.27
N ILE A 495 -38.53 0.00 0.04
CA ILE A 495 -38.09 0.67 -1.18
C ILE A 495 -38.77 2.04 -1.34
N THR A 496 -40.07 2.12 -1.09
CA THR A 496 -40.90 3.26 -1.51
C THR A 496 -41.18 4.31 -0.43
N ASN A 497 -41.01 3.99 0.85
CA ASN A 497 -41.36 4.90 1.96
C ASN A 497 -40.53 6.19 1.93
N GLY A 498 -41.17 7.37 1.93
CA GLY A 498 -40.45 8.64 1.84
C GLY A 498 -40.07 9.07 0.41
N ILE A 499 -40.52 8.35 -0.63
CA ILE A 499 -40.55 8.89 -2.00
C ILE A 499 -41.78 9.81 -2.09
N THR A 500 -41.61 11.05 -1.64
CA THR A 500 -42.65 12.09 -1.60
C THR A 500 -42.01 13.47 -1.54
N THR A 501 -42.74 14.49 -1.98
CA THR A 501 -42.34 15.90 -1.86
C THR A 501 -42.33 16.39 -0.43
N ASP A 502 -43.04 15.73 0.50
CA ASP A 502 -43.07 16.13 1.92
C ASP A 502 -41.68 16.07 2.57
N ASP A 503 -40.86 15.09 2.19
CA ASP A 503 -39.50 14.94 2.70
C ASP A 503 -38.57 16.07 2.19
N LEU A 504 -38.89 16.68 1.05
CA LEU A 504 -38.13 17.80 0.47
C LEU A 504 -38.33 19.11 1.25
N LYS A 505 -39.49 19.31 1.89
CA LYS A 505 -39.78 20.52 2.70
C LYS A 505 -38.76 20.73 3.83
N SER A 506 -38.11 19.65 4.28
CA SER A 506 -37.14 19.67 5.37
C SER A 506 -35.71 20.07 4.97
N HIS A 507 -35.40 20.23 3.67
CA HIS A 507 -34.07 20.58 3.14
C HIS A 507 -32.92 19.69 3.68
N LYS A 508 -33.22 18.43 3.99
CA LYS A 508 -32.27 17.46 4.54
C LYS A 508 -31.69 16.60 3.42
N GLY A 509 -30.39 16.75 3.14
CA GLY A 509 -29.72 16.04 2.04
C GLY A 509 -29.83 14.51 2.11
N HIS A 510 -29.78 13.94 3.31
CA HIS A 510 -29.95 12.49 3.51
C HIS A 510 -31.34 11.97 3.11
N CYS A 511 -32.38 12.82 3.06
CA CYS A 511 -33.69 12.43 2.54
C CYS A 511 -33.64 12.26 1.01
N VAL A 512 -32.93 13.14 0.32
CA VAL A 512 -32.74 13.07 -1.14
C VAL A 512 -31.93 11.84 -1.52
N GLU A 513 -30.84 11.53 -0.79
CA GLU A 513 -30.06 10.29 -0.99
C GLU A 513 -30.92 9.03 -0.86
N VAL A 514 -31.78 8.98 0.17
CA VAL A 514 -32.71 7.88 0.42
C VAL A 514 -33.74 7.76 -0.72
N GLN A 515 -34.20 8.88 -1.27
CA GLN A 515 -35.11 8.89 -2.42
C GLN A 515 -34.40 8.41 -3.69
N ILE A 516 -33.22 8.96 -4.02
CA ILE A 516 -32.40 8.54 -5.18
C ILE A 516 -32.21 7.02 -5.16
N ALA A 517 -31.75 6.46 -4.04
CA ALA A 517 -31.54 5.02 -3.92
C ALA A 517 -32.85 4.21 -4.11
N GLY A 518 -33.97 4.71 -3.60
CA GLY A 518 -35.28 4.08 -3.78
C GLY A 518 -35.76 4.12 -5.25
N VAL A 519 -35.61 5.26 -5.91
CA VAL A 519 -35.96 5.44 -7.34
C VAL A 519 -35.09 4.54 -8.21
N LYS A 520 -33.80 4.38 -7.91
CA LYS A 520 -32.95 3.42 -8.63
C LYS A 520 -33.44 1.97 -8.50
N CYS A 521 -33.85 1.53 -7.31
CA CYS A 521 -34.48 0.21 -7.16
C CYS A 521 -35.74 0.08 -8.03
N LEU A 522 -36.60 1.10 -8.03
CA LEU A 522 -37.83 1.11 -8.84
C LEU A 522 -37.49 1.02 -10.33
N ASN A 523 -36.51 1.81 -10.79
CA ASN A 523 -36.00 1.78 -12.15
C ASN A 523 -35.61 0.35 -12.59
N LYS A 524 -34.89 -0.40 -11.75
CA LYS A 524 -34.57 -1.81 -12.04
C LYS A 524 -35.79 -2.73 -12.05
N LEU A 525 -36.73 -2.52 -11.13
CA LEU A 525 -37.94 -3.35 -10.99
C LEU A 525 -38.93 -3.17 -12.15
N ILE A 526 -38.97 -2.01 -12.82
CA ILE A 526 -39.92 -1.71 -13.91
C ILE A 526 -39.87 -2.75 -15.04
N ASN A 527 -38.72 -3.39 -15.24
CA ASN A 527 -38.55 -4.45 -16.23
C ASN A 527 -39.47 -5.68 -15.99
N PHE A 528 -40.06 -5.82 -14.81
CA PHE A 528 -40.93 -6.94 -14.46
C PHE A 528 -42.41 -6.51 -14.33
N GLU A 529 -43.28 -7.15 -15.10
CA GLU A 529 -44.73 -6.88 -15.11
C GLU A 529 -45.38 -6.90 -13.72
N PRO A 530 -45.14 -7.88 -12.81
CA PRO A 530 -45.74 -7.85 -11.48
C PRO A 530 -45.33 -6.62 -10.66
N ALA A 531 -44.12 -6.11 -10.91
CA ALA A 531 -43.63 -4.92 -10.22
C ALA A 531 -44.29 -3.65 -10.74
N ARG A 532 -44.51 -3.54 -12.06
CA ARG A 532 -45.25 -2.43 -12.66
C ARG A 532 -46.66 -2.34 -12.09
N GLN A 533 -47.40 -3.45 -12.07
CA GLN A 533 -48.73 -3.51 -11.47
C GLN A 533 -48.73 -3.07 -9.99
N LYS A 534 -47.74 -3.51 -9.21
CA LYS A 534 -47.60 -3.11 -7.80
C LYS A 534 -47.32 -1.60 -7.65
N MET A 535 -46.48 -1.03 -8.51
CA MET A 535 -46.18 0.40 -8.53
C MET A 535 -47.42 1.24 -8.85
N LEU A 536 -48.27 0.78 -9.78
CA LEU A 536 -49.53 1.43 -10.12
C LEU A 536 -50.51 1.41 -8.94
N GLN A 537 -50.70 0.23 -8.32
CA GLN A 537 -51.55 0.08 -7.13
C GLN A 537 -51.09 0.99 -5.98
N ALA A 538 -49.78 1.17 -5.80
CA ALA A 538 -49.20 2.01 -4.75
C ALA A 538 -49.08 3.50 -5.13
N GLN A 539 -49.60 3.91 -6.30
CA GLN A 539 -49.58 5.28 -6.83
C GLN A 539 -48.15 5.87 -6.87
N ILE A 540 -47.16 5.04 -7.20
CA ILE A 540 -45.76 5.47 -7.31
C ILE A 540 -45.55 6.46 -8.47
N PRO A 541 -46.14 6.29 -9.66
CA PRO A 541 -45.97 7.25 -10.75
C PRO A 541 -46.41 8.67 -10.38
N ASP A 542 -47.53 8.81 -9.66
CA ASP A 542 -48.04 10.11 -9.20
C ASP A 542 -47.02 10.80 -8.29
N LYS A 543 -46.40 10.04 -7.37
CA LYS A 543 -45.35 10.55 -6.46
C LYS A 543 -44.09 10.96 -7.21
N LEU A 544 -43.64 10.16 -8.17
CA LEU A 544 -42.48 10.49 -9.01
C LEU A 544 -42.74 11.74 -9.86
N MET A 545 -43.96 11.89 -10.38
CA MET A 545 -44.38 13.09 -11.13
C MET A 545 -44.35 14.34 -10.25
N CYS A 546 -44.86 14.26 -9.02
CA CYS A 546 -44.79 15.37 -8.06
C CYS A 546 -43.33 15.75 -7.72
N LEU A 547 -42.44 14.77 -7.57
CA LEU A 547 -41.01 15.00 -7.31
C LEU A 547 -40.32 15.64 -8.52
N TRP A 548 -40.60 15.15 -9.73
CA TRP A 548 -40.04 15.71 -10.97
C TRP A 548 -40.51 17.15 -11.19
N LYS A 549 -41.80 17.43 -10.94
CA LYS A 549 -42.33 18.80 -10.96
C LYS A 549 -41.63 19.68 -9.92
N ALA A 550 -41.48 19.21 -8.69
CA ALA A 550 -40.77 19.96 -7.64
C ALA A 550 -39.29 20.24 -7.98
N PHE A 551 -38.63 19.34 -8.73
CA PHE A 551 -37.27 19.55 -9.22
C PHE A 551 -37.20 20.64 -10.30
N ASN A 552 -38.14 20.65 -11.25
CA ASN A 552 -38.18 21.65 -12.33
C ASN A 552 -38.64 23.02 -11.85
N ASP A 553 -39.63 23.05 -10.95
CA ASP A 553 -40.19 24.27 -10.37
C ASP A 553 -39.25 24.90 -9.31
N GLU A 554 -38.08 24.28 -9.02
CA GLU A 554 -37.12 24.84 -8.08
C GLU A 554 -36.57 26.18 -8.61
N PRO A 555 -36.72 27.29 -7.86
CA PRO A 555 -36.25 28.59 -8.32
C PRO A 555 -34.73 28.61 -8.48
N ASP A 556 -34.24 29.35 -9.47
CA ASP A 556 -32.81 29.47 -9.78
C ASP A 556 -31.96 30.01 -8.61
N SER A 557 -32.59 30.58 -7.58
CA SER A 557 -31.96 31.06 -6.35
C SER A 557 -31.75 30.00 -5.27
N SER A 558 -32.47 28.86 -5.31
CA SER A 558 -32.33 27.75 -4.34
C SER A 558 -31.30 26.72 -4.82
N GLN A 559 -31.48 26.21 -6.05
CA GLN A 559 -30.68 25.15 -6.70
C GLN A 559 -30.34 23.93 -5.82
N TRP A 560 -31.03 23.72 -4.70
CA TRP A 560 -30.68 22.73 -3.69
C TRP A 560 -30.91 21.31 -4.20
N LEU A 561 -32.00 21.06 -4.93
CA LEU A 561 -32.23 19.78 -5.60
C LEU A 561 -31.29 19.62 -6.80
N ARG A 562 -31.03 20.71 -7.53
CA ARG A 562 -30.07 20.72 -8.66
C ARG A 562 -28.62 20.44 -8.23
N CYS A 563 -28.28 20.60 -6.94
CA CYS A 563 -26.98 20.20 -6.38
C CYS A 563 -26.80 18.66 -6.31
N TRP A 564 -27.84 17.86 -6.57
CA TRP A 564 -27.76 16.40 -6.59
C TRP A 564 -27.64 15.90 -8.04
N PRO A 565 -26.42 15.56 -8.50
CA PRO A 565 -26.19 15.22 -9.90
C PRO A 565 -27.02 14.00 -10.32
N ASN A 566 -27.60 14.08 -11.52
CA ASN A 566 -28.42 13.05 -12.16
C ASN A 566 -29.77 12.73 -11.48
N TYR A 567 -30.20 13.48 -10.46
CA TYR A 567 -31.47 13.19 -9.79
C TYR A 567 -32.68 13.48 -10.69
N GLY A 568 -32.69 14.65 -11.36
CA GLY A 568 -33.72 15.01 -12.33
C GLY A 568 -33.80 14.02 -13.50
N ASP A 569 -32.65 13.64 -14.05
CA ASP A 569 -32.55 12.65 -15.12
C ASP A 569 -33.06 11.28 -14.68
N LEU A 570 -32.69 10.82 -13.48
CA LEU A 570 -33.19 9.55 -12.92
C LEU A 570 -34.71 9.54 -12.79
N LEU A 571 -35.32 10.64 -12.34
CA LEU A 571 -36.78 10.76 -12.24
C LEU A 571 -37.43 10.72 -13.63
N LYS A 572 -36.87 11.49 -14.59
CA LYS A 572 -37.34 11.52 -15.99
C LYS A 572 -37.26 10.14 -16.64
N ASP A 573 -36.12 9.46 -16.53
CA ASP A 573 -35.88 8.14 -17.13
C ASP A 573 -36.80 7.09 -16.54
N THR A 574 -36.99 7.09 -15.22
CA THR A 574 -37.88 6.14 -14.54
C THR A 574 -39.33 6.33 -14.99
N LEU A 575 -39.79 7.58 -15.14
CA LEU A 575 -41.13 7.90 -15.65
C LEU A 575 -41.29 7.52 -17.13
N LYS A 576 -40.25 7.74 -17.96
CA LYS A 576 -40.23 7.38 -19.37
C LYS A 576 -40.36 5.86 -19.55
N GLN A 577 -39.54 5.08 -18.84
CA GLN A 577 -39.60 3.62 -18.91
C GLN A 577 -40.96 3.06 -18.47
N LEU A 578 -41.58 3.61 -17.42
CA LEU A 578 -42.94 3.19 -17.02
C LEU A 578 -43.97 3.34 -18.14
N ARG A 579 -43.83 4.37 -18.99
CA ARG A 579 -44.76 4.68 -20.08
C ARG A 579 -44.60 3.75 -21.29
N GLU A 580 -43.40 3.21 -21.50
CA GLU A 580 -43.08 2.36 -22.65
C GLU A 580 -43.80 1.01 -22.62
N TYR A 581 -44.36 0.61 -21.47
CA TYR A 581 -45.04 -0.68 -21.32
C TYR A 581 -46.57 -0.58 -21.45
N ASP A 582 -47.14 -1.44 -22.31
CA ASP A 582 -48.56 -1.44 -22.65
C ASP A 582 -49.49 -1.71 -21.44
N ASP A 583 -49.08 -2.57 -20.50
CA ASP A 583 -49.83 -2.87 -19.25
C ASP A 583 -49.95 -1.67 -18.30
N VAL A 584 -49.22 -0.60 -18.59
CA VAL A 584 -49.20 0.63 -17.83
C VAL A 584 -49.94 1.76 -18.57
N GLN A 585 -50.01 1.73 -19.90
CA GLN A 585 -50.69 2.74 -20.72
C GLN A 585 -52.20 2.81 -20.44
N GLU A 586 -52.82 1.68 -20.11
CA GLU A 586 -54.26 1.60 -19.80
C GLU A 586 -54.61 2.36 -18.51
N PHE A 587 -53.76 2.29 -17.47
CA PHE A 587 -53.90 3.06 -16.22
C PHE A 587 -53.73 4.57 -16.43
N PHE A 588 -52.83 4.95 -17.34
CA PHE A 588 -52.55 6.36 -17.62
C PHE A 588 -53.61 7.04 -18.49
N SER A 589 -54.39 6.29 -19.27
CA SER A 589 -55.45 6.85 -20.12
C SER A 589 -56.55 7.62 -19.36
N GLY A 590 -56.76 7.34 -18.06
CA GLY A 590 -57.82 7.95 -17.23
C GLY A 590 -57.42 9.16 -16.36
N LYS A 591 -56.16 9.30 -15.94
CA LYS A 591 -55.70 10.39 -15.03
C LYS A 591 -54.63 11.33 -15.60
N TRP A 592 -53.86 10.92 -16.62
CA TRP A 592 -52.80 11.77 -17.19
C TRP A 592 -53.27 12.89 -18.12
N ASN A 593 -54.54 12.91 -18.53
CA ASN A 593 -55.07 14.00 -19.37
C ASN A 593 -55.11 15.37 -18.66
N GLN A 594 -54.97 15.43 -17.34
CA GLN A 594 -54.89 16.69 -16.57
C GLN A 594 -53.47 17.28 -16.45
N ASN A 595 -52.42 16.51 -16.77
CA ASN A 595 -51.01 16.97 -16.73
C ASN A 595 -50.37 17.03 -18.12
N LYS A 596 -51.19 17.27 -19.17
CA LYS A 596 -50.75 17.31 -20.58
C LYS A 596 -49.69 18.38 -20.86
N GLU A 597 -49.71 19.53 -20.17
CA GLU A 597 -48.75 20.62 -20.39
C GLU A 597 -47.34 20.27 -19.91
N LEU A 598 -47.18 19.69 -18.71
CA LEU A 598 -45.86 19.29 -18.16
C LEU A 598 -45.19 18.14 -18.94
N MET A 599 -45.98 17.32 -19.64
CA MET A 599 -45.50 16.17 -20.41
C MET A 599 -45.20 16.52 -21.87
N HIS A 600 -45.82 17.57 -22.42
CA HIS A 600 -45.48 18.05 -23.77
C HIS A 600 -44.00 18.46 -23.82
N ASP A 601 -43.47 19.00 -22.71
CA ASP A 601 -42.05 19.37 -22.54
C ASP A 601 -41.11 18.16 -22.45
N ILE A 602 -41.52 17.03 -21.85
CA ILE A 602 -40.68 15.80 -21.84
C ILE A 602 -40.52 15.23 -23.25
N SER A 603 -41.57 15.31 -24.07
CA SER A 603 -41.54 14.87 -25.48
C SER A 603 -40.95 15.88 -26.46
N LEU A 604 -40.84 17.16 -26.09
CA LEU A 604 -40.32 18.24 -26.96
C LEU A 604 -38.81 18.49 -26.82
N ILE A 605 -38.12 17.94 -25.81
CA ILE A 605 -36.69 18.17 -25.60
C ILE A 605 -35.80 17.20 -26.42
N ASP A 606 -36.39 16.13 -26.98
CA ASP A 606 -35.69 15.18 -27.89
C ASP A 606 -36.02 15.44 -29.38
N ALA A 607 -36.64 16.57 -29.73
CA ALA A 607 -36.88 17.04 -31.10
C ALA A 607 -36.20 18.41 -31.30
#